data_AF-A9F460-F1
#
_entry.id   AF-A9F460-F1
#
_cell.length_a   1.000
_cell.length_b   1.000
_cell.length_c   1.000
_cell.angle_alpha   90.00
_cell.angle_beta   90.00
_cell.angle_gamma   90.00
#
_symmetry.space_group_name_H-M   'P 1'
#
loop_
_entity.id
_entity.type
_entity.pdbx_description
1 polymer ?
#
loop_
_entity_poly.entity_id
_entity_poly.type
_entity_poly.pdbx_seq_one_letter_code
_entity_poly.pdbx_strand_id
1 'polypeptide(L)'
;MAHDDDIVDTDMILQMAFEDAAKRRPDGSSALSDFEQAAAAILWVHALAVPRLFLGMTRMPPREHLLRIVDWYLAYVRRGKRHVSPEFSPVPYEEREPLAMRLHALIEAWSPPGLPAEITEVARAVLHAEGMLAPPGGWDNSPEPEMPPEEFLYWPEGVPALLKSKRQGPGDRERGHS
;
A
#
# COMPACT_ATOMS: atom_id res chain seq x y z
N MET A 1 -9.38 -16.73 -46.53
CA MET A 1 -9.22 -15.37 -46.00
C MET A 1 -9.73 -15.41 -44.57
N ALA A 2 -8.82 -15.49 -43.61
CA ALA A 2 -9.16 -15.41 -42.19
C ALA A 2 -9.10 -13.93 -41.80
N HIS A 3 -10.16 -13.43 -41.17
CA HIS A 3 -10.19 -12.08 -40.60
C HIS A 3 -9.30 -12.05 -39.36
N ASP A 4 -8.27 -11.21 -39.42
CA ASP A 4 -7.23 -11.00 -38.41
C ASP A 4 -7.41 -9.61 -37.76
N ASP A 5 -8.63 -9.27 -37.38
CA ASP A 5 -8.98 -7.98 -36.79
C ASP A 5 -10.02 -8.19 -35.68
N ASP A 6 -9.55 -8.60 -34.50
CA ASP A 6 -10.24 -8.35 -33.22
C ASP A 6 -9.29 -8.65 -32.05
N ILE A 7 -8.00 -8.27 -32.19
CA ILE A 7 -7.14 -8.15 -31.02
C ILE A 7 -7.58 -6.86 -30.35
N VAL A 8 -8.37 -7.00 -29.29
CA VAL A 8 -8.64 -5.93 -28.34
C VAL A 8 -7.29 -5.39 -27.90
N ASP A 9 -6.94 -4.22 -28.41
CA ASP A 9 -5.64 -3.59 -28.20
C ASP A 9 -5.48 -3.30 -26.70
N THR A 10 -4.77 -4.21 -26.04
CA THR A 10 -4.61 -4.22 -24.58
C THR A 10 -3.84 -2.97 -24.15
N ASP A 11 -2.98 -2.43 -25.02
CA ASP A 11 -2.31 -1.16 -24.82
C ASP A 11 -3.28 0.02 -24.91
N MET A 12 -4.26 -0.01 -25.82
CA MET A 12 -5.31 1.02 -25.89
C MET A 12 -6.21 1.01 -24.64
N ILE A 13 -6.56 -0.17 -24.10
CA ILE A 13 -7.33 -0.30 -22.85
C ILE A 13 -6.52 0.22 -21.65
N LEU A 14 -5.25 -0.16 -21.56
CA LEU A 14 -4.36 0.32 -20.50
C LEU A 14 -4.18 1.84 -20.58
N GLN A 15 -3.99 2.37 -21.79
CA GLN A 15 -3.83 3.80 -22.01
C GLN A 15 -5.09 4.59 -21.68
N MET A 16 -6.27 4.09 -22.07
CA MET A 16 -7.55 4.69 -21.65
C MET A 16 -7.74 4.62 -20.13
N ALA A 17 -7.35 3.51 -19.47
CA ALA A 17 -7.42 3.40 -18.02
C ALA A 17 -6.47 4.38 -17.31
N PHE A 18 -5.27 4.61 -17.85
CA PHE A 18 -4.34 5.61 -17.35
C PHE A 18 -4.83 7.05 -17.60
N GLU A 19 -5.42 7.33 -18.76
CA GLU A 19 -5.99 8.64 -19.09
C GLU A 19 -7.22 8.96 -18.21
N ASP A 20 -8.10 7.98 -17.98
CA ASP A 20 -9.24 8.14 -17.07
C ASP A 20 -8.78 8.23 -15.61
N ALA A 21 -7.67 7.57 -15.25
CA ALA A 21 -7.05 7.71 -13.93
C ALA A 21 -6.32 9.06 -13.73
N ALA A 22 -5.90 9.71 -14.81
CA ALA A 22 -5.27 11.04 -14.82
C ALA A 22 -6.29 12.19 -14.79
N LYS A 23 -7.56 11.93 -15.13
CA LYS A 23 -8.62 12.94 -15.00
C LYS A 23 -8.82 13.32 -13.54
N ARG A 24 -8.60 14.61 -13.25
CA ARG A 24 -8.89 15.20 -11.95
C ARG A 24 -10.40 15.27 -11.75
N ARG A 25 -10.83 14.81 -10.59
CA ARG A 25 -12.21 14.93 -10.09
C ARG A 25 -12.49 16.36 -9.64
N PRO A 26 -13.77 16.72 -9.42
CA PRO A 26 -14.16 18.04 -8.93
C PRO A 26 -13.50 18.46 -7.62
N ASP A 27 -13.06 17.50 -6.80
CA ASP A 27 -12.32 17.72 -5.55
C ASP A 27 -10.79 17.84 -5.75
N GLY A 28 -10.30 17.79 -6.99
CA GLY A 28 -8.88 17.87 -7.35
C GLY A 28 -8.12 16.54 -7.25
N SER A 29 -8.74 15.46 -6.74
CA SER A 29 -8.12 14.12 -6.66
C SER A 29 -8.11 13.42 -8.02
N SER A 30 -7.17 12.50 -8.24
CA SER A 30 -7.13 11.62 -9.43
C SER A 30 -7.33 10.16 -9.01
N ALA A 31 -7.78 9.30 -9.94
CA ALA A 31 -7.90 7.88 -9.62
C ALA A 31 -6.53 7.24 -9.37
N LEU A 32 -5.47 7.78 -9.98
CA LEU A 32 -4.09 7.40 -9.71
C LEU A 32 -3.68 7.75 -8.27
N SER A 33 -3.98 8.96 -7.79
CA SER A 33 -3.66 9.34 -6.40
C SER A 33 -4.45 8.52 -5.38
N ASP A 34 -5.69 8.14 -5.70
CA ASP A 34 -6.48 7.24 -4.86
C ASP A 34 -5.85 5.85 -4.76
N PHE A 35 -5.39 5.32 -5.91
CA PHE A 35 -4.73 4.03 -5.99
C PHE A 35 -3.42 4.03 -5.20
N GLU A 36 -2.58 5.05 -5.39
CA GLU A 36 -1.31 5.20 -4.66
C GLU A 36 -1.54 5.25 -3.15
N GLN A 37 -2.53 6.00 -2.69
CA GLN A 37 -2.90 6.10 -1.27
C GLN A 37 -3.42 4.76 -0.73
N ALA A 38 -4.28 4.06 -1.46
CA ALA A 38 -4.79 2.75 -1.06
C ALA A 38 -3.66 1.71 -1.00
N ALA A 39 -2.78 1.67 -2.01
CA ALA A 39 -1.64 0.77 -2.04
C ALA A 39 -0.66 1.05 -0.88
N ALA A 40 -0.35 2.33 -0.64
CA ALA A 40 0.46 2.74 0.51
C ALA A 40 -0.18 2.31 1.83
N ALA A 41 -1.51 2.45 1.96
CA ALA A 41 -2.22 2.04 3.15
C ALA A 41 -2.14 0.53 3.40
N ILE A 42 -2.35 -0.28 2.37
CA ILE A 42 -2.23 -1.74 2.46
C ILE A 42 -0.82 -2.18 2.86
N LEU A 43 0.23 -1.57 2.31
CA LEU A 43 1.61 -1.91 2.69
C LEU A 43 1.89 -1.63 4.18
N TRP A 44 1.33 -0.54 4.73
CA TRP A 44 1.43 -0.26 6.16
C TRP A 44 0.62 -1.23 7.01
N VAL A 45 -0.60 -1.59 6.59
CA VAL A 45 -1.38 -2.64 7.26
C VAL A 45 -0.62 -3.97 7.27
N HIS A 46 0.05 -4.31 6.17
CA HIS A 46 0.92 -5.48 6.10
C HIS A 46 2.09 -5.42 7.08
N ALA A 47 2.76 -4.28 7.21
CA ALA A 47 3.79 -4.09 8.22
C ALA A 47 3.26 -4.30 9.65
N LEU A 48 2.07 -3.78 9.97
CA LEU A 48 1.42 -3.96 11.28
C LEU A 48 0.97 -5.41 11.55
N ALA A 49 0.57 -6.13 10.51
CA ALA A 49 0.17 -7.54 10.58
C ALA A 49 1.34 -8.51 10.84
N VAL A 50 2.56 -8.05 10.62
CA VAL A 50 3.79 -8.84 10.77
C VAL A 50 4.73 -8.12 11.75
N PRO A 51 4.61 -8.36 13.08
CA PRO A 51 5.31 -7.59 14.11
C PRO A 51 6.82 -7.48 13.91
N ARG A 52 7.47 -8.54 13.41
CA ARG A 52 8.90 -8.54 13.09
C ARG A 52 9.29 -7.50 12.03
N LEU A 53 8.43 -7.23 11.05
CA LEU A 53 8.67 -6.18 10.05
C LEU A 53 8.56 -4.80 10.68
N PHE A 54 7.51 -4.58 11.47
CA PHE A 54 7.28 -3.28 12.11
C PHE A 54 8.34 -2.95 13.18
N LEU A 55 8.60 -3.90 14.08
CA LEU A 55 9.54 -3.73 15.18
C LEU A 55 11.01 -3.85 14.74
N GLY A 56 11.25 -4.46 13.57
CA GLY A 56 12.58 -4.54 12.96
C GLY A 56 13.03 -3.25 12.27
N MET A 57 12.14 -2.26 12.11
CA MET A 57 12.51 -0.97 11.53
C MET A 57 13.49 -0.21 12.42
N THR A 58 14.45 0.43 11.78
CA THR A 58 15.44 1.34 12.38
C THR A 58 14.84 2.64 12.89
N ARG A 59 13.63 2.99 12.42
CA ARG A 59 12.89 4.18 12.82
C ARG A 59 11.41 3.88 13.00
N MET A 60 10.78 4.58 13.95
CA MET A 60 9.36 4.43 14.24
C MET A 60 8.53 5.49 13.49
N PRO A 61 7.44 5.12 12.80
CA PRO A 61 6.55 6.11 12.23
C PRO A 61 5.86 6.95 13.33
N PRO A 62 5.64 8.25 13.09
CA PRO A 62 4.75 9.03 13.94
C PRO A 62 3.35 8.42 13.96
N ARG A 63 2.67 8.44 15.11
CA ARG A 63 1.29 7.91 15.22
C ARG A 63 0.35 8.62 14.25
N GLU A 64 0.50 9.94 14.10
CA GLU A 64 -0.30 10.78 13.21
C GLU A 64 -0.15 10.38 11.74
N HIS A 65 0.98 9.77 11.38
CA HIS A 65 1.19 9.21 10.05
C HIS A 65 0.38 7.93 9.87
N LEU A 66 0.46 7.00 10.83
CA LEU A 66 -0.32 5.76 10.77
C LEU A 66 -1.84 6.02 10.76
N LEU A 67 -2.32 7.01 11.51
CA LEU A 67 -3.73 7.43 11.47
C LEU A 67 -4.12 7.91 10.06
N ARG A 68 -3.30 8.75 9.44
CA ARG A 68 -3.52 9.22 8.06
C ARG A 68 -3.55 8.09 7.04
N ILE A 69 -2.68 7.10 7.20
CA ILE A 69 -2.66 5.88 6.37
C ILE A 69 -3.99 5.13 6.50
N VAL A 70 -4.52 4.96 7.72
CA VAL A 70 -5.82 4.31 7.92
C VAL A 70 -6.98 5.16 7.38
N ASP A 71 -6.90 6.49 7.46
CA ASP A 71 -7.89 7.38 6.85
C ASP A 71 -7.94 7.24 5.32
N TRP A 72 -6.79 7.08 4.67
CA TRP A 72 -6.73 6.79 3.23
C TRP A 72 -7.42 5.47 2.90
N TYR A 73 -7.19 4.44 3.72
CA TYR A 73 -7.88 3.15 3.56
C TYR A 73 -9.40 3.26 3.77
N LEU A 74 -9.84 3.99 4.80
CA LEU A 74 -11.27 4.24 5.05
C LEU A 74 -11.93 4.98 3.87
N ALA A 75 -11.27 6.00 3.34
CA ALA A 75 -11.76 6.73 2.17
C ALA A 75 -11.87 5.81 0.94
N TYR A 76 -10.90 4.91 0.75
CA TYR A 76 -10.91 3.90 -0.30
C TYR A 76 -12.09 2.92 -0.15
N VAL A 77 -12.27 2.32 1.03
CA VAL A 77 -13.33 1.34 1.30
C VAL A 77 -14.72 1.95 1.12
N ARG A 78 -14.95 3.16 1.64
CA ARG A 78 -16.24 3.88 1.54
C ARG A 78 -16.66 4.21 0.12
N ARG A 79 -15.71 4.34 -0.80
CA ARG A 79 -15.99 4.54 -2.23
C ARG A 79 -16.43 3.25 -2.93
N GLY A 80 -16.43 2.11 -2.23
CA GLY A 80 -16.77 0.80 -2.78
C GLY A 80 -15.78 0.30 -3.84
N LYS A 81 -14.62 0.95 -3.97
CA LYS A 81 -13.63 0.64 -5.00
C LYS A 81 -12.92 -0.68 -4.70
N ARG A 82 -12.43 -1.30 -5.78
CA ARG A 82 -11.54 -2.45 -5.78
C ARG A 82 -10.41 -2.14 -6.77
N HIS A 83 -9.18 -2.15 -6.27
CA HIS A 83 -8.00 -1.83 -7.08
C HIS A 83 -7.26 -3.08 -7.52
N VAL A 84 -7.46 -4.18 -6.79
CA VAL A 84 -6.86 -5.48 -7.06
C VAL A 84 -7.98 -6.51 -7.03
N SER A 85 -7.90 -7.51 -7.93
CA SER A 85 -8.75 -8.69 -7.84
C SER A 85 -8.40 -9.42 -6.54
N PRO A 86 -9.38 -9.90 -5.74
CA PRO A 86 -9.03 -10.72 -4.60
C PRO A 86 -8.27 -11.96 -5.06
N GLU A 87 -7.32 -12.41 -4.24
CA GLU A 87 -6.58 -13.65 -4.52
C GLU A 87 -7.48 -14.89 -4.34
N PHE A 88 -8.57 -14.76 -3.56
CA PHE A 88 -9.46 -15.86 -3.19
C PHE A 88 -10.94 -15.46 -3.25
N SER A 89 -11.83 -16.45 -3.30
CA SER A 89 -13.29 -16.25 -3.22
C SER A 89 -13.90 -17.32 -2.31
N PRO A 90 -14.77 -16.97 -1.34
CA PRO A 90 -15.32 -15.63 -1.04
C PRO A 90 -14.50 -14.80 -0.02
N VAL A 91 -14.58 -13.46 -0.12
CA VAL A 91 -13.91 -12.47 0.77
C VAL A 91 -14.94 -11.64 1.55
N PRO A 92 -14.78 -11.42 2.87
CA PRO A 92 -15.75 -10.69 3.70
C PRO A 92 -15.62 -9.16 3.56
N TYR A 93 -16.02 -8.63 2.40
CA TYR A 93 -15.84 -7.21 2.07
C TYR A 93 -16.62 -6.23 2.96
N GLU A 94 -17.72 -6.68 3.55
CA GLU A 94 -18.55 -5.95 4.50
C GLU A 94 -17.81 -5.64 5.81
N GLU A 95 -16.76 -6.40 6.14
CA GLU A 95 -15.98 -6.21 7.36
C GLU A 95 -14.89 -5.13 7.22
N ARG A 96 -14.55 -4.72 6.00
CA ARG A 96 -13.44 -3.80 5.73
C ARG A 96 -13.55 -2.47 6.50
N GLU A 97 -14.70 -1.81 6.43
CA GLU A 97 -14.89 -0.53 7.12
C GLU A 97 -14.90 -0.68 8.65
N PRO A 98 -15.68 -1.60 9.25
CA PRO A 98 -15.62 -1.86 10.69
C PRO A 98 -14.21 -2.18 11.20
N LEU A 99 -13.46 -3.00 10.48
CA LEU A 99 -12.08 -3.37 10.85
C LEU A 99 -11.14 -2.18 10.74
N ALA A 100 -11.24 -1.36 9.69
CA ALA A 100 -10.45 -0.15 9.53
C ALA A 100 -10.72 0.87 10.64
N MET A 101 -11.99 1.07 11.01
CA MET A 101 -12.37 1.94 12.13
C MET A 101 -11.80 1.44 13.46
N ARG A 102 -11.83 0.11 13.69
CA ARG A 102 -11.22 -0.49 14.87
C ARG A 102 -9.71 -0.30 14.89
N LEU A 103 -9.03 -0.51 13.75
CA LEU A 103 -7.59 -0.30 13.62
C LEU A 103 -7.22 1.16 13.91
N HIS A 104 -8.00 2.12 13.39
CA HIS A 104 -7.83 3.54 13.66
C HIS A 104 -7.87 3.83 15.17
N ALA A 105 -8.92 3.38 15.86
CA ALA A 105 -9.09 3.60 17.30
C ALA A 105 -7.95 2.97 18.13
N LEU A 106 -7.46 1.79 17.75
CA LEU A 106 -6.33 1.16 18.42
C LEU A 106 -5.02 1.94 18.22
N ILE A 107 -4.76 2.44 17.02
CA ILE A 107 -3.59 3.27 16.72
C ILE A 107 -3.68 4.61 17.45
N GLU A 108 -4.87 5.19 17.57
CA GLU A 108 -5.09 6.45 18.29
C GLU A 108 -4.73 6.32 19.77
N ALA A 109 -5.11 5.21 20.41
CA ALA A 109 -4.78 4.90 21.81
C ALA A 109 -3.33 4.39 22.01
N TRP A 110 -2.62 4.07 20.92
CA TRP A 110 -1.31 3.45 20.99
C TRP A 110 -0.20 4.43 21.35
N SER A 111 0.79 3.92 22.11
CA SER A 111 2.04 4.60 22.42
C SER A 111 3.25 3.69 22.10
N PRO A 112 4.24 4.19 21.33
CA PRO A 112 5.50 3.48 21.08
C PRO A 112 6.28 3.18 22.38
N PRO A 113 7.24 2.22 22.40
CA PRO A 113 7.90 1.59 21.23
C PRO A 113 7.38 0.19 20.84
N GLY A 114 6.46 -0.41 21.61
CA GLY A 114 5.93 -1.75 21.31
C GLY A 114 4.82 -1.74 20.27
N LEU A 115 4.43 -2.90 19.76
CA LEU A 115 3.23 -3.09 18.93
C LEU A 115 2.25 -4.01 19.67
N PRO A 116 1.11 -3.49 20.18
CA PRO A 116 0.10 -4.31 20.83
C PRO A 116 -0.42 -5.42 19.92
N ALA A 117 -0.61 -6.62 20.47
CA ALA A 117 -1.12 -7.78 19.74
C ALA A 117 -2.48 -7.50 19.06
N GLU A 118 -3.34 -6.70 19.68
CA GLU A 118 -4.64 -6.33 19.11
C GLU A 118 -4.50 -5.53 17.80
N ILE A 119 -3.48 -4.66 17.66
CA ILE A 119 -3.22 -3.95 16.41
C ILE A 119 -2.83 -4.95 15.32
N THR A 120 -1.97 -5.89 15.65
CA THR A 120 -1.53 -6.95 14.73
C THR A 120 -2.70 -7.83 14.27
N GLU A 121 -3.53 -8.30 15.19
CA GLU A 121 -4.68 -9.15 14.85
C GLU A 121 -5.73 -8.41 14.01
N VAL A 122 -6.02 -7.15 14.34
CA VAL A 122 -6.94 -6.34 13.52
C VAL A 122 -6.33 -6.05 12.15
N ALA A 123 -5.03 -5.78 12.05
CA ALA A 123 -4.37 -5.60 10.75
C ALA A 123 -4.44 -6.87 9.88
N ARG A 124 -4.22 -8.06 10.46
CA ARG A 124 -4.40 -9.35 9.77
C ARG A 124 -5.83 -9.55 9.28
N ALA A 125 -6.82 -9.18 10.10
CA ALA A 125 -8.23 -9.22 9.70
C ALA A 125 -8.54 -8.25 8.55
N VAL A 126 -7.97 -7.05 8.55
CA VAL A 126 -8.09 -6.10 7.42
C VAL A 126 -7.55 -6.71 6.13
N LEU A 127 -6.35 -7.33 6.17
CA LEU A 127 -5.77 -8.00 5.00
C LEU A 127 -6.65 -9.14 4.50
N HIS A 128 -7.19 -9.95 5.42
CA HIS A 128 -8.14 -11.01 5.08
C HIS A 128 -9.41 -10.46 4.39
N ALA A 129 -9.95 -9.34 4.87
CA ALA A 129 -11.10 -8.67 4.26
C ALA A 129 -10.79 -8.01 2.91
N GLU A 130 -9.52 -7.84 2.57
CA GLU A 130 -9.03 -7.49 1.22
C GLU A 130 -8.75 -8.72 0.34
N GLY A 131 -8.90 -9.92 0.90
CA GLY A 131 -8.63 -11.18 0.20
C GLY A 131 -7.18 -11.63 0.24
N MET A 132 -6.35 -11.06 1.14
CA MET A 132 -4.98 -11.49 1.39
C MET A 132 -4.95 -12.49 2.55
N LEU A 133 -4.58 -13.74 2.27
CA LEU A 133 -4.42 -14.78 3.28
C LEU A 133 -3.03 -14.77 3.89
N ALA A 134 -2.92 -15.35 5.08
CA ALA A 134 -1.61 -15.64 5.66
C ALA A 134 -0.82 -16.55 4.71
N PRO A 135 0.49 -16.31 4.53
CA PRO A 135 1.33 -17.17 3.73
C PRO A 135 1.43 -18.58 4.37
N PRO A 136 1.89 -19.60 3.61
CA PRO A 136 2.19 -20.91 4.18
C PRO A 136 3.13 -20.79 5.39
N GLY A 137 2.70 -21.31 6.55
CA GLY A 137 3.42 -21.14 7.82
C GLY A 137 2.95 -19.97 8.69
N GLY A 138 2.04 -19.14 8.20
CA GLY A 138 1.47 -18.01 8.94
C GLY A 138 2.25 -16.71 8.78
N TRP A 139 1.63 -15.59 9.19
CA TRP A 139 2.20 -14.25 9.09
C TRP A 139 3.58 -14.11 9.73
N ASP A 140 3.80 -14.78 10.86
CA ASP A 140 5.04 -14.68 11.64
C ASP A 140 6.22 -15.46 11.03
N ASN A 141 5.94 -16.43 10.15
CA ASN A 141 6.96 -17.24 9.45
C ASN A 141 7.13 -16.85 7.99
N SER A 142 6.54 -15.74 7.56
CA SER A 142 6.77 -15.19 6.23
C SER A 142 8.27 -14.94 6.00
N PRO A 143 8.80 -15.11 4.78
CA PRO A 143 10.17 -14.73 4.47
C PRO A 143 10.38 -13.22 4.73
N GLU A 144 11.59 -12.81 5.09
CA GLU A 144 11.93 -11.39 5.10
C GLU A 144 11.85 -10.83 3.68
N PRO A 145 11.27 -9.63 3.48
CA PRO A 145 11.31 -8.98 2.19
C PRO A 145 12.77 -8.73 1.78
N GLU A 146 13.05 -8.82 0.48
CA GLU A 146 14.41 -8.57 -0.07
C GLU A 146 14.91 -7.15 0.22
N MET A 147 13.99 -6.25 0.54
CA MET A 147 14.23 -4.84 0.79
C MET A 147 13.69 -4.45 2.16
N PRO A 148 14.38 -3.58 2.92
CA PRO A 148 13.89 -3.15 4.23
C PRO A 148 12.55 -2.39 4.11
N PRO A 149 11.64 -2.51 5.09
CA PRO A 149 10.36 -1.81 5.11
C PRO A 149 10.49 -0.30 4.87
N GLU A 150 11.55 0.31 5.38
CA GLU A 150 11.81 1.74 5.23
C GLU A 150 11.98 2.19 3.77
N GLU A 151 12.38 1.28 2.89
CA GLU A 151 12.63 1.56 1.47
C GLU A 151 11.41 1.38 0.57
N PHE A 152 10.36 0.70 1.02
CA PHE A 152 9.12 0.51 0.23
C PHE A 152 7.85 1.07 0.90
N LEU A 153 7.87 1.35 2.21
CA LEU A 153 6.76 2.00 2.90
C LEU A 153 6.70 3.50 2.59
N TYR A 154 5.48 4.04 2.53
CA TYR A 154 5.27 5.47 2.30
C TYR A 154 5.44 6.25 3.61
N TRP A 155 6.48 7.07 3.73
CA TRP A 155 6.80 7.84 4.94
C TRP A 155 6.29 9.30 4.90
N PRO A 156 6.16 9.98 6.06
CA PRO A 156 5.62 11.35 6.14
C PRO A 156 6.32 12.38 5.26
N GLU A 157 7.64 12.27 5.13
CA GLU A 157 8.48 13.14 4.29
C GLU A 157 8.33 12.89 2.78
N GLY A 158 7.51 11.90 2.41
CA GLY A 158 7.24 11.51 1.05
C GLY A 158 8.29 10.57 0.48
N VAL A 159 7.80 9.70 -0.41
CA VAL A 159 8.52 8.80 -1.32
C VAL A 159 9.53 7.83 -0.65
N PRO A 160 9.31 6.50 -0.77
CA PRO A 160 10.29 5.50 -0.38
C PRO A 160 11.63 5.73 -1.12
N ALA A 161 12.76 5.47 -0.45
CA ALA A 161 14.10 5.84 -0.96
C ALA A 161 14.42 5.33 -2.38
N LEU A 162 13.72 4.27 -2.84
CA LEU A 162 13.80 3.71 -4.19
C LEU A 162 13.59 4.69 -5.35
N LEU A 163 12.81 5.74 -5.16
CA LEU A 163 12.57 6.74 -6.22
C LEU A 163 13.63 7.85 -6.21
N LYS A 164 14.46 7.94 -5.16
CA LYS A 164 15.62 8.87 -5.14
C LYS A 164 16.82 8.27 -5.87
N SER A 165 17.04 6.96 -5.78
CA SER A 165 18.18 6.28 -6.41
C SER A 165 18.10 6.18 -7.94
N LYS A 166 16.91 6.28 -8.55
CA LYS A 166 16.76 6.35 -10.02
C LYS A 166 16.94 7.74 -10.63
N ARG A 167 17.03 8.82 -9.84
CA ARG A 167 17.26 10.19 -10.35
C ARG A 167 18.73 10.63 -10.34
N GLN A 168 19.61 9.90 -9.66
CA GLN A 168 21.06 10.10 -9.75
C GLN A 168 21.62 9.13 -10.80
N GLY A 169 21.42 9.47 -12.08
CA GLY A 169 22.18 8.86 -13.16
C GLY A 169 23.68 9.17 -12.99
N PRO A 170 24.58 8.33 -13.52
CA PRO A 170 26.03 8.54 -13.44
C PRO A 170 26.42 9.68 -14.39
N GLY A 171 26.39 10.90 -13.89
CA GLY A 171 26.84 12.09 -14.60
C GLY A 171 27.55 13.02 -13.63
N ASP A 172 28.78 13.38 -13.97
CA ASP A 172 29.66 14.32 -13.25
C ASP A 172 30.50 13.74 -12.09
N ARG A 173 31.26 12.70 -12.41
CA ARG A 173 32.66 12.64 -11.95
C ARG A 173 33.57 12.43 -13.15
N GLU A 174 33.86 13.50 -13.89
CA GLU A 174 35.10 13.65 -14.65
C GLU A 174 35.16 15.05 -15.26
N ARG A 175 35.94 15.94 -14.63
CA ARG A 175 36.81 16.92 -15.28
C ARG A 175 37.65 17.66 -14.23
N GLY A 176 38.62 16.92 -13.71
CA GLY A 176 39.91 17.46 -13.30
C GLY A 176 40.96 16.93 -14.27
N HIS A 177 41.98 17.75 -14.55
CA HIS A 177 43.08 17.57 -15.53
C HIS A 177 42.81 18.15 -16.92
N SER A 178 43.15 19.43 -17.11
CA SER A 178 44.47 19.82 -17.62
C SER A 178 44.72 21.30 -17.35
#